data_AF-A0A8I5R2L9-F1
#
_entry.id   AF-A0A8I5R2L9-F1
#
_cell.length_a   1.000
_cell.length_b   1.000
_cell.length_c   1.000
_cell.angle_alpha   90.00
_cell.angle_beta   90.00
_cell.angle_gamma   90.00
#
_symmetry.space_group_name_H-M   'P 1'
#
loop_
_entity.id
_entity.type
_entity.pdbx_description
1 polymer ?
#
loop_
_entity_poly.entity_id
_entity_poly.type
_entity_poly.pdbx_seq_one_letter_code
_entity_poly.pdbx_strand_id
1 'polypeptide(L)'
;MCSSWGTTEEPACPCPGMGVPSACTAVPLPRTPVHMHAGCRLPGRRVCGAVEVPLMPHVLALFSQETMPQTSVVFSSILGPSCSGQVQPGMGERGGGAGGGSGDLIFQDGRLISGSLEALMEHLVPTVDYYPDAKLKSFSAKIVQLLKEWTEAFPYDFQDEKAMAELKAITHRVTQCDEENGTVKKAIAQMTQSLLLSLAARSQLQELREKLRPPAVDKGPILKTKPPAAQKDILGVCCDPLVLAQQLTHIELDRVSSIYPEDLMQIVSHMDSLDNHRCRGDLTKTYSLEAYDNWFNCLSMLVATEVCRVVKKKHRTRMLEFFIDVARECFNIGNFNSMMAIISGMNLSPVARLKKTWSKVKTAKFDVLEHHMDPSSNFCNYRTALQGATQRSQMANSSREKIVIPVFNLFVKDIYFLHKIHTNHLPNGHINFKKFWEISRQIHEFMTWTQVECPFEKDKKIQSYLLTAPIYSEEALFVASFESEGPENHMEKDSWKTLRTTLLNRA
;
A
#
# COMPACT_ATOMS: atom_id res chain seq x y z
N MET A 1 -6.83 -48.85 11.41
CA MET A 1 -6.17 -49.95 10.66
C MET A 1 -5.37 -49.31 9.54
N CYS A 2 -4.09 -49.67 9.44
CA CYS A 2 -3.10 -49.17 8.47
C CYS A 2 -3.36 -49.63 7.03
N SER A 3 -2.54 -49.06 6.12
CA SER A 3 -2.11 -49.50 4.78
C SER A 3 -3.05 -49.13 3.61
N SER A 4 -2.59 -48.77 2.40
CA SER A 4 -1.27 -48.86 1.75
C SER A 4 -1.17 -47.88 0.55
N TRP A 5 0.06 -47.57 0.17
CA TRP A 5 0.49 -46.82 -1.01
C TRP A 5 0.21 -47.57 -2.33
N GLY A 6 0.03 -46.83 -3.43
CA GLY A 6 0.01 -47.33 -4.80
C GLY A 6 0.47 -46.27 -5.79
N THR A 7 1.65 -46.51 -6.37
CA THR A 7 2.31 -45.79 -7.46
C THR A 7 1.72 -46.17 -8.81
N THR A 8 1.54 -45.21 -9.73
CA THR A 8 1.47 -45.47 -11.17
C THR A 8 2.07 -44.30 -11.94
N GLU A 9 2.99 -44.63 -12.85
CA GLU A 9 3.76 -43.78 -13.76
C GLU A 9 2.92 -43.32 -14.98
N GLU A 10 3.10 -42.04 -15.34
CA GLU A 10 3.25 -41.40 -16.69
C GLU A 10 2.28 -41.68 -17.88
N PRO A 11 2.08 -40.73 -18.83
CA PRO A 11 3.16 -40.29 -19.75
C PRO A 11 3.22 -38.80 -20.12
N ALA A 12 4.44 -38.41 -20.50
CA ALA A 12 4.83 -37.12 -21.08
C ALA A 12 4.34 -36.93 -22.53
N CYS A 13 4.23 -35.66 -22.95
CA CYS A 13 4.11 -35.25 -24.35
C CYS A 13 5.03 -34.04 -24.65
N PRO A 14 5.49 -33.87 -25.90
CA PRO A 14 6.81 -33.32 -26.20
C PRO A 14 6.79 -31.86 -26.67
N CYS A 15 7.89 -31.13 -26.43
CA CYS A 15 8.21 -29.85 -27.09
C CYS A 15 9.47 -30.01 -27.95
N PRO A 16 9.49 -29.54 -29.22
CA PRO A 16 10.65 -29.64 -30.09
C PRO A 16 11.62 -28.47 -29.87
N GLY A 17 12.91 -28.75 -30.09
CA GLY A 17 14.02 -27.87 -29.74
C GLY A 17 14.47 -26.89 -30.82
N MET A 18 15.51 -26.15 -30.44
CA MET A 18 16.53 -25.39 -31.21
C MET A 18 17.41 -24.80 -30.07
N GLY A 19 18.74 -24.89 -29.99
CA GLY A 19 19.83 -25.06 -30.94
C GLY A 19 21.00 -24.32 -30.27
N VAL A 20 22.05 -25.03 -29.88
CA VAL A 20 23.26 -24.47 -29.25
C VAL A 20 24.14 -23.81 -30.34
N PRO A 21 24.88 -22.74 -30.02
CA PRO A 21 26.28 -22.75 -30.45
C PRO A 21 27.28 -22.40 -29.34
N SER A 22 28.48 -22.88 -29.63
CA SER A 22 29.69 -23.08 -28.84
C SER A 22 30.53 -21.83 -28.52
N ALA A 23 31.16 -21.89 -27.34
CA ALA A 23 32.53 -21.50 -26.95
C ALA A 23 33.24 -20.29 -27.61
N CYS A 24 33.63 -19.31 -26.78
CA CYS A 24 34.85 -18.53 -26.95
C CYS A 24 35.56 -18.30 -25.59
N THR A 25 36.72 -18.95 -25.46
CA THR A 25 38.02 -18.45 -24.97
C THR A 25 38.10 -17.48 -23.77
N ALA A 26 38.77 -17.95 -22.72
CA ALA A 26 39.30 -17.15 -21.62
C ALA A 26 40.53 -16.33 -22.04
N VAL A 27 40.63 -15.09 -21.54
CA VAL A 27 41.89 -14.34 -21.37
C VAL A 27 41.85 -13.66 -19.99
N PRO A 28 42.90 -13.79 -19.15
CA PRO A 28 42.95 -13.24 -17.79
C PRO A 28 43.60 -11.84 -17.76
N LEU A 29 43.31 -11.05 -16.71
CA LEU A 29 44.15 -10.02 -16.02
C LEU A 29 43.26 -8.95 -15.32
N PRO A 30 43.75 -8.18 -14.32
CA PRO A 30 44.79 -8.43 -13.33
C PRO A 30 44.23 -8.36 -11.87
N ARG A 31 44.93 -8.99 -10.93
CA ARG A 31 44.65 -8.88 -9.49
C ARG A 31 45.21 -7.55 -8.96
N THR A 32 44.36 -6.74 -8.35
CA THR A 32 44.76 -5.70 -7.38
C THR A 32 44.21 -6.07 -6.00
N PRO A 33 44.98 -5.85 -4.91
CA PRO A 33 44.62 -6.34 -3.59
C PRO A 33 43.67 -5.35 -2.92
N VAL A 34 42.44 -5.78 -2.62
CA VAL A 34 41.55 -5.05 -1.72
C VAL A 34 41.50 -5.82 -0.41
N HIS A 35 41.92 -5.14 0.67
CA HIS A 35 41.90 -5.67 2.03
C HIS A 35 40.51 -6.22 2.37
N MET A 36 40.43 -7.55 2.54
CA MET A 36 39.26 -8.23 3.10
C MET A 36 39.05 -7.80 4.55
N HIS A 37 37.92 -7.15 4.84
CA HIS A 37 37.32 -7.23 6.16
C HIS A 37 36.87 -8.68 6.39
N ALA A 38 37.56 -9.37 7.29
CA ALA A 38 37.19 -10.70 7.75
C ALA A 38 35.90 -10.62 8.59
N GLY A 39 34.75 -10.78 7.95
CA GLY A 39 33.49 -11.11 8.61
C GLY A 39 33.42 -12.62 8.87
N CYS A 40 33.40 -13.00 10.14
CA CYS A 40 33.28 -14.39 10.59
C CYS A 40 31.97 -15.03 10.10
N ARG A 41 32.08 -16.16 9.38
CA ARG A 41 30.96 -17.00 8.95
C ARG A 41 30.42 -17.82 10.12
N LEU A 42 29.10 -17.92 10.25
CA LEU A 42 28.45 -18.95 11.06
C LEU A 42 28.25 -20.22 10.22
N PRO A 43 28.56 -21.43 10.72
CA PRO A 43 28.14 -22.66 10.08
C PRO A 43 26.65 -22.92 10.40
N GLY A 44 25.79 -22.97 9.39
CA GLY A 44 24.42 -23.50 9.49
C GLY A 44 23.26 -22.52 9.30
N ARG A 45 23.48 -21.20 9.31
CA ARG A 45 22.52 -20.23 8.75
C ARG A 45 23.01 -19.86 7.36
N ARG A 46 22.33 -20.31 6.30
CA ARG A 46 22.29 -19.50 5.08
C ARG A 46 21.54 -18.24 5.46
N VAL A 47 22.27 -17.22 5.91
CA VAL A 47 21.75 -15.87 5.91
C VAL A 47 21.64 -15.52 4.43
N CYS A 48 20.49 -15.85 3.80
CA CYS A 48 19.97 -14.92 2.79
C CYS A 48 19.99 -13.57 3.51
N GLY A 49 20.73 -12.61 2.98
CA GLY A 49 21.06 -11.35 3.65
C GLY A 49 19.86 -10.90 4.46
N ALA A 50 20.03 -10.73 5.79
CA ALA A 50 18.95 -10.31 6.66
C ALA A 50 18.34 -9.08 6.01
N VAL A 51 17.15 -9.24 5.41
CA VAL A 51 16.39 -8.13 4.88
C VAL A 51 15.91 -7.45 6.16
N GLU A 52 16.68 -6.48 6.65
CA GLU A 52 16.10 -5.43 7.47
C GLU A 52 14.98 -4.86 6.60
N VAL A 53 13.75 -5.30 6.84
CA VAL A 53 12.57 -4.62 6.32
C VAL A 53 12.51 -3.35 7.17
N PRO A 54 12.97 -2.18 6.65
CA PRO A 54 13.03 -0.99 7.46
C PRO A 54 11.60 -0.64 7.90
N LEU A 55 11.42 0.01 9.05
CA LEU A 55 10.16 0.72 9.29
C LEU A 55 9.91 1.64 8.10
N MET A 56 8.68 1.58 7.60
CA MET A 56 8.34 2.23 6.34
C MET A 56 8.49 3.74 6.54
N PRO A 57 9.18 4.47 5.64
CA PRO A 57 9.02 5.91 5.57
C PRO A 57 7.52 6.19 5.37
N HIS A 58 6.98 7.21 6.05
CA HIS A 58 5.60 7.67 5.83
C HIS A 58 5.23 7.62 4.33
N VAL A 59 3.97 7.38 3.98
CA VAL A 59 3.47 7.44 2.59
C VAL A 59 4.10 8.61 1.79
N LEU A 60 4.26 9.79 2.40
CA LEU A 60 4.92 10.96 1.82
C LEU A 60 6.45 10.88 1.66
N ALA A 61 7.15 10.12 2.50
CA ALA A 61 8.58 9.88 2.43
C ALA A 61 8.96 8.80 1.40
N LEU A 62 8.04 7.90 1.02
CA LEU A 62 8.17 7.11 -0.22
C LEU A 62 8.24 8.01 -1.46
N PHE A 63 7.70 9.23 -1.38
CA PHE A 63 7.59 10.17 -2.49
C PHE A 63 8.72 11.21 -2.55
N SER A 64 9.47 11.43 -1.46
CA SER A 64 10.60 12.37 -1.41
C SER A 64 11.96 11.71 -1.73
N GLN A 65 11.99 10.39 -1.86
CA GLN A 65 13.20 9.64 -2.17
C GLN A 65 13.27 9.36 -3.67
N GLU A 66 13.84 10.28 -4.45
CA GLU A 66 14.35 9.98 -5.82
C GLU A 66 15.41 8.86 -5.80
N THR A 67 15.89 8.52 -4.62
CA THR A 67 16.60 7.28 -4.32
C THR A 67 16.12 6.79 -2.96
N MET A 68 15.43 5.64 -2.90
CA MET A 68 15.43 4.87 -1.65
C MET A 68 16.88 4.65 -1.24
N PRO A 69 17.22 4.43 0.06
CA PRO A 69 18.53 3.95 0.42
C PRO A 69 18.80 2.67 -0.37
N GLN A 70 19.55 2.82 -1.46
CA GLN A 70 20.54 1.85 -1.88
C GLN A 70 21.27 1.55 -0.58
N THR A 71 21.13 0.34 -0.08
CA THR A 71 22.10 -0.20 0.89
C THR A 71 23.48 0.04 0.27
N SER A 72 24.14 1.12 0.67
CA SER A 72 25.51 1.38 0.26
C SER A 72 26.35 0.34 0.98
N VAL A 73 26.89 -0.64 0.24
CA VAL A 73 28.19 -0.46 -0.40
C VAL A 73 28.35 -1.46 -1.56
N VAL A 74 28.78 -0.91 -2.71
CA VAL A 74 29.35 -1.56 -3.90
C VAL A 74 28.43 -2.48 -4.69
N PHE A 75 27.87 -2.00 -5.80
CA PHE A 75 28.07 -2.62 -7.11
C PHE A 75 27.79 -1.61 -8.23
N SER A 76 28.88 -1.20 -8.89
CA SER A 76 28.85 -0.66 -10.23
C SER A 76 28.75 -1.83 -11.22
N SER A 77 28.14 -1.58 -12.37
CA SER A 77 28.02 -2.45 -13.55
C SER A 77 26.92 -3.52 -13.48
N ILE A 78 25.80 -3.27 -14.16
CA ILE A 78 25.17 -4.13 -15.20
C ILE A 78 24.18 -3.23 -15.96
N LEU A 79 24.70 -2.51 -16.94
CA LEU A 79 23.96 -2.13 -18.15
C LEU A 79 24.92 -2.40 -19.31
N GLY A 80 24.72 -3.54 -19.97
CA GLY A 80 25.25 -3.80 -21.31
C GLY A 80 24.34 -3.16 -22.37
N PRO A 81 24.87 -2.87 -23.57
CA PRO A 81 24.45 -1.73 -24.36
C PRO A 81 23.24 -2.05 -25.23
N SER A 82 22.34 -1.08 -25.39
CA SER A 82 21.42 -1.05 -26.51
C SER A 82 21.44 0.33 -27.15
N CYS A 83 22.20 0.37 -28.25
CA CYS A 83 21.99 1.15 -29.46
C CYS A 83 21.59 2.63 -29.29
N SER A 84 22.63 3.46 -29.22
CA SER A 84 22.58 4.86 -29.61
C SER A 84 22.30 5.00 -31.11
N GLY A 85 21.07 5.37 -31.47
CA GLY A 85 20.74 5.97 -32.76
C GLY A 85 20.70 7.49 -32.61
N GLN A 86 21.74 8.18 -33.06
CA GLN A 86 21.74 9.63 -33.25
C GLN A 86 20.74 10.00 -34.35
N VAL A 87 19.83 10.95 -34.07
CA VAL A 87 19.21 11.77 -35.11
C VAL A 87 19.24 13.23 -34.64
N GLN A 88 19.90 14.07 -35.44
CA GLN A 88 20.06 15.51 -35.27
C GLN A 88 18.73 16.28 -35.46
N PRO A 89 18.63 17.54 -34.98
CA PRO A 89 17.46 18.39 -35.18
C PRO A 89 17.48 19.02 -36.58
N GLY A 90 16.47 18.74 -37.40
CA GLY A 90 16.21 19.44 -38.66
C GLY A 90 15.18 20.53 -38.46
N MET A 91 15.57 21.78 -38.71
CA MET A 91 14.64 22.90 -38.94
C MET A 91 13.78 22.62 -40.19
N GLY A 92 12.47 22.85 -40.12
CA GLY A 92 11.55 22.68 -41.24
C GLY A 92 10.25 23.46 -41.03
N GLU A 93 10.28 24.70 -41.50
CA GLU A 93 9.22 25.51 -42.14
C GLU A 93 7.78 25.58 -41.60
N ARG A 94 7.33 26.85 -41.49
CA ARG A 94 5.93 27.29 -41.50
C ARG A 94 5.18 26.75 -42.72
N GLY A 95 4.03 26.14 -42.48
CA GLY A 95 2.99 25.93 -43.48
C GLY A 95 1.61 26.10 -42.82
N GLY A 96 0.89 27.15 -43.20
CA GLY A 96 -0.48 27.39 -42.76
C GLY A 96 -1.48 26.41 -43.38
N GLY A 97 -2.54 26.12 -42.65
CA GLY A 97 -3.68 25.34 -43.12
C GLY A 97 -4.78 25.36 -42.08
N ALA A 98 -5.65 26.37 -42.15
CA ALA A 98 -6.94 26.35 -41.49
C ALA A 98 -7.80 25.25 -42.13
N GLY A 99 -8.30 24.32 -41.32
CA GLY A 99 -9.22 23.27 -41.72
C GLY A 99 -9.76 22.57 -40.49
N GLY A 100 -10.99 22.90 -40.10
CA GLY A 100 -11.69 22.28 -38.99
C GLY A 100 -11.92 20.79 -39.27
N GLY A 101 -11.50 19.96 -38.32
CA GLY A 101 -11.89 18.57 -38.19
C GLY A 101 -12.17 18.30 -36.72
N SER A 102 -13.36 17.82 -36.42
CA SER A 102 -13.76 17.22 -35.14
C SER A 102 -12.59 16.44 -34.55
N GLY A 103 -12.21 16.76 -33.30
CA GLY A 103 -11.18 15.99 -32.59
C GLY A 103 -11.75 14.60 -32.30
N ASP A 104 -11.39 13.59 -33.09
CA ASP A 104 -12.04 12.29 -32.94
C ASP A 104 -11.52 11.53 -31.71
N LEU A 105 -12.48 10.95 -30.96
CA LEU A 105 -12.20 9.93 -29.96
C LEU A 105 -11.68 8.66 -30.64
N ILE A 106 -10.53 8.17 -30.17
CA ILE A 106 -9.89 6.99 -30.75
C ILE A 106 -10.25 5.76 -29.94
N PHE A 107 -10.84 4.77 -30.60
CA PHE A 107 -11.20 3.48 -30.03
C PHE A 107 -10.33 2.35 -30.57
N GLN A 108 -10.04 1.36 -29.72
CA GLN A 108 -9.43 0.09 -30.10
C GLN A 108 -10.23 -1.03 -29.45
N ASP A 109 -10.68 -2.00 -30.25
CA ASP A 109 -11.53 -3.11 -29.80
C ASP A 109 -12.76 -2.66 -28.99
N GLY A 110 -13.37 -1.55 -29.41
CA GLY A 110 -14.53 -0.94 -28.74
C GLY A 110 -14.22 -0.21 -27.43
N ARG A 111 -12.94 -0.08 -27.05
CA ARG A 111 -12.49 0.66 -25.85
C ARG A 111 -11.87 2.00 -26.24
N LEU A 112 -12.25 3.06 -25.54
CA LEU A 112 -11.65 4.39 -25.72
C LEU A 112 -10.18 4.36 -25.27
N ILE A 113 -9.25 4.69 -26.17
CA ILE A 113 -7.81 4.69 -25.89
C ILE A 113 -7.20 6.09 -25.82
N SER A 114 -7.72 7.05 -26.60
CA SER A 114 -7.27 8.44 -26.54
C SER A 114 -8.32 9.40 -27.12
N GLY A 115 -8.23 10.69 -26.79
CA GLY A 115 -9.06 11.76 -27.36
C GLY A 115 -8.71 13.11 -26.75
N SER A 116 -9.10 14.21 -27.37
CA SER A 116 -9.01 15.52 -26.71
C SER A 116 -10.05 15.63 -25.59
N LEU A 117 -9.84 16.56 -24.65
CA LEU A 117 -10.80 16.80 -23.58
C LEU A 117 -12.13 17.32 -24.14
N GLU A 118 -12.05 18.20 -25.14
CA GLU A 118 -13.20 18.78 -25.83
C GLU A 118 -14.04 17.69 -26.49
N ALA A 119 -13.41 16.78 -27.23
CA ALA A 119 -14.07 15.65 -27.85
C ALA A 119 -14.76 14.74 -26.83
N LEU A 120 -14.09 14.47 -25.71
CA LEU A 120 -14.68 13.67 -24.64
C LEU A 120 -15.92 14.36 -24.06
N MET A 121 -15.83 15.66 -23.78
CA MET A 121 -16.95 16.44 -23.24
C MET A 121 -18.13 16.47 -24.23
N GLU A 122 -17.87 16.65 -25.51
CA GLU A 122 -18.89 16.65 -26.57
C GLU A 122 -19.62 15.30 -26.70
N HIS A 123 -18.91 14.19 -26.50
CA HIS A 123 -19.53 12.85 -26.56
C HIS A 123 -20.20 12.44 -25.23
N LEU A 124 -19.73 12.95 -24.08
CA LEU A 124 -20.33 12.69 -22.76
C LEU A 124 -21.59 13.53 -22.52
N VAL A 125 -21.60 14.77 -23.00
CA VAL A 125 -22.71 15.71 -22.83
C VAL A 125 -23.19 16.16 -24.20
N PRO A 126 -24.45 15.90 -24.57
CA PRO A 126 -24.99 16.35 -25.85
C PRO A 126 -24.92 17.88 -25.96
N THR A 127 -24.11 18.37 -26.89
CA THR A 127 -24.00 19.80 -27.21
C THR A 127 -24.95 20.18 -28.34
N VAL A 128 -25.37 21.44 -28.37
CA VAL A 128 -26.21 21.99 -29.44
C VAL A 128 -25.44 21.99 -30.77
N ASP A 129 -24.11 22.03 -30.73
CA ASP A 129 -23.27 22.01 -31.93
C ASP A 129 -23.23 20.62 -32.60
N TYR A 130 -23.35 19.54 -31.82
CA TYR A 130 -23.32 18.16 -32.33
C TYR A 130 -24.71 17.60 -32.63
N TYR A 131 -25.74 18.07 -31.89
CA TYR A 131 -27.15 17.76 -32.16
C TYR A 131 -27.98 19.05 -32.33
N PRO A 132 -27.79 19.81 -33.42
CA PRO A 132 -28.42 21.12 -33.62
C PRO A 132 -29.95 21.07 -33.65
N ASP A 133 -30.54 19.93 -34.03
CA ASP A 133 -31.99 19.72 -34.06
C ASP A 133 -32.56 19.23 -32.72
N ALA A 134 -31.71 18.86 -31.75
CA ALA A 134 -32.12 18.28 -30.49
C ALA A 134 -32.20 19.33 -29.38
N LYS A 135 -33.41 19.60 -28.90
CA LYS A 135 -33.62 20.50 -27.74
C LYS A 135 -32.96 19.90 -26.51
N LEU A 136 -32.40 20.75 -25.61
CA LEU A 136 -31.84 20.34 -24.31
C LEU A 136 -32.76 19.39 -23.52
N LYS A 137 -34.09 19.58 -23.67
CA LYS A 137 -35.16 18.70 -23.15
C LYS A 137 -34.96 17.22 -23.49
N SER A 138 -34.50 16.90 -24.71
CA SER A 138 -34.29 15.52 -25.17
C SER A 138 -33.15 14.79 -24.44
N PHE A 139 -32.28 15.54 -23.75
CA PHE A 139 -31.11 15.02 -23.05
C PHE A 139 -31.16 15.20 -21.54
N SER A 140 -32.14 15.94 -21.01
CA SER A 140 -32.26 16.24 -19.58
C SER A 140 -32.19 15.00 -18.68
N ALA A 141 -32.85 13.91 -19.07
CA ALA A 141 -32.81 12.66 -18.33
C ALA A 141 -31.41 12.01 -18.31
N LYS A 142 -30.67 12.06 -19.43
CA LYS A 142 -29.32 11.51 -19.54
C LYS A 142 -28.31 12.32 -18.72
N ILE A 143 -28.43 13.65 -18.74
CA ILE A 143 -27.60 14.54 -17.92
C ILE A 143 -27.84 14.26 -16.43
N VAL A 144 -29.10 14.12 -16.01
CA VAL A 144 -29.41 13.78 -14.61
C VAL A 144 -28.88 12.39 -14.25
N GLN A 145 -28.98 11.41 -15.15
CA GLN A 145 -28.40 10.09 -14.90
C GLN A 145 -26.88 10.16 -14.71
N LEU A 146 -26.17 10.90 -15.56
CA LEU A 146 -24.72 11.11 -15.44
C LEU A 146 -24.35 11.80 -14.11
N LEU A 147 -25.04 12.88 -13.76
CA LEU A 147 -24.81 13.57 -12.49
C LEU A 147 -25.12 12.69 -11.28
N LYS A 148 -26.17 11.86 -11.38
CA LYS A 148 -26.53 10.93 -10.33
C LYS A 148 -25.43 9.89 -10.12
N GLU A 149 -24.97 9.25 -11.19
CA GLU A 149 -23.86 8.29 -11.12
C GLU A 149 -22.59 8.92 -10.55
N TRP A 150 -22.26 10.14 -10.96
CA TRP A 150 -21.09 10.85 -10.44
C TRP A 150 -21.23 11.19 -8.95
N THR A 151 -22.36 11.77 -8.54
CA THR A 151 -22.59 12.16 -7.14
C THR A 151 -22.74 10.97 -6.18
N GLU A 152 -23.19 9.81 -6.68
CA GLU A 152 -23.25 8.56 -5.91
C GLU A 152 -21.88 7.87 -5.82
N ALA A 153 -21.10 7.87 -6.92
CA ALA A 153 -19.78 7.23 -6.96
C ALA A 153 -18.68 8.05 -6.26
N PHE A 154 -18.70 9.37 -6.42
CA PHE A 154 -17.66 10.31 -5.94
C PHE A 154 -18.28 11.54 -5.29
N PRO A 155 -19.01 11.39 -4.16
CA PRO A 155 -19.68 12.52 -3.51
C PRO A 155 -18.71 13.64 -3.10
N TYR A 156 -17.43 13.33 -2.84
CA TYR A 156 -16.43 14.29 -2.35
C TYR A 156 -15.90 15.23 -3.43
N ASP A 157 -16.10 14.94 -4.71
CA ASP A 157 -15.82 15.90 -5.79
C ASP A 157 -16.66 17.18 -5.63
N PHE A 158 -17.79 17.08 -4.90
CA PHE A 158 -18.72 18.17 -4.65
C PHE A 158 -18.61 18.75 -3.23
N GLN A 159 -17.55 18.44 -2.48
CA GLN A 159 -17.35 19.01 -1.14
C GLN A 159 -17.04 20.51 -1.17
N ASP A 160 -16.44 20.99 -2.26
CA ASP A 160 -16.05 22.38 -2.44
C ASP A 160 -17.25 23.25 -2.84
N GLU A 161 -17.30 24.48 -2.31
CA GLU A 161 -18.40 25.41 -2.59
C GLU A 161 -18.57 25.70 -4.08
N LYS A 162 -17.46 25.77 -4.84
CA LYS A 162 -17.49 26.02 -6.28
C LYS A 162 -18.11 24.84 -7.03
N ALA A 163 -17.66 23.62 -6.74
CA ALA A 163 -18.20 22.42 -7.37
C ALA A 163 -19.70 22.24 -7.06
N MET A 164 -20.10 22.49 -5.81
CA MET A 164 -21.50 22.49 -5.41
C MET A 164 -22.34 23.57 -6.11
N ALA A 165 -21.78 24.77 -6.31
CA ALA A 165 -22.44 25.85 -7.04
C ALA A 165 -22.62 25.51 -8.53
N GLU A 166 -21.62 24.90 -9.17
CA GLU A 166 -21.70 24.44 -10.55
C GLU A 166 -22.75 23.33 -10.72
N LEU A 167 -22.80 22.35 -9.82
CA LEU A 167 -23.83 21.32 -9.80
C LEU A 167 -25.24 21.93 -9.67
N LYS A 168 -25.42 22.91 -8.77
CA LYS A 168 -26.69 23.63 -8.62
C LYS A 168 -27.07 24.41 -9.87
N ALA A 169 -26.11 25.04 -10.54
CA ALA A 169 -26.35 25.77 -11.78
C ALA A 169 -26.80 24.83 -12.92
N ILE A 170 -26.15 23.66 -13.07
CA ILE A 170 -26.52 22.66 -14.08
C ILE A 170 -27.92 22.11 -13.79
N THR A 171 -28.17 21.66 -12.55
CA THR A 171 -29.46 21.09 -12.15
C THR A 171 -30.61 22.09 -12.27
N HIS A 172 -30.38 23.37 -11.95
CA HIS A 172 -31.37 24.43 -12.16
C HIS A 172 -31.73 24.60 -13.64
N ARG A 173 -30.75 24.67 -14.55
CA ARG A 173 -30.99 24.75 -16.00
C ARG A 173 -31.75 23.54 -16.54
N VAL A 174 -31.42 22.34 -16.06
CA VAL A 174 -32.11 21.11 -16.47
C VAL A 174 -33.55 21.08 -15.97
N THR A 175 -33.82 21.57 -14.75
CA THR A 175 -35.17 21.64 -14.18
C THR A 175 -36.07 22.62 -14.93
N GLN A 176 -35.52 23.72 -15.46
CA GLN A 176 -36.27 24.67 -16.30
C GLN A 176 -36.79 24.05 -17.62
N CYS A 177 -36.28 22.88 -18.01
CA CYS A 177 -36.72 22.16 -19.21
C CYS A 177 -37.77 21.07 -18.93
N ASP A 178 -38.15 20.85 -17.66
CA ASP A 178 -39.09 19.81 -17.20
C ASP A 178 -40.53 20.37 -17.17
N GLU A 179 -41.41 19.88 -18.04
CA GLU A 179 -42.85 20.19 -18.01
C GLU A 179 -43.72 18.91 -18.05
N GLU A 180 -44.91 19.04 -17.47
CA GLU A 180 -46.04 18.10 -17.29
C GLU A 180 -45.94 17.01 -16.19
N ASN A 181 -44.79 16.39 -15.92
CA ASN A 181 -44.73 15.27 -14.94
C ASN A 181 -43.75 15.40 -13.76
N GLY A 182 -42.86 16.42 -13.75
CA GLY A 182 -41.98 16.72 -12.61
C GLY A 182 -40.97 15.61 -12.24
N THR A 183 -40.76 14.64 -13.12
CA THR A 183 -39.94 13.45 -12.85
C THR A 183 -38.46 13.79 -12.76
N VAL A 184 -37.97 14.67 -13.64
CA VAL A 184 -36.58 15.15 -13.65
C VAL A 184 -36.31 15.96 -12.39
N LYS A 185 -37.23 16.86 -12.02
CA LYS A 185 -37.15 17.63 -10.78
C LYS A 185 -37.07 16.74 -9.54
N LYS A 186 -37.89 15.67 -9.49
CA LYS A 186 -37.87 14.71 -8.38
C LYS A 186 -36.55 13.94 -8.31
N ALA A 187 -36.02 13.49 -9.45
CA ALA A 187 -34.74 12.78 -9.52
C ALA A 187 -33.58 13.67 -9.06
N ILE A 188 -33.55 14.94 -9.49
CA ILE A 188 -32.56 15.94 -9.04
C ILE A 188 -32.66 16.13 -7.53
N ALA A 189 -33.87 16.32 -6.98
CA ALA A 189 -34.05 16.52 -5.55
C ALA A 189 -33.54 15.31 -4.73
N GLN A 190 -33.84 14.09 -5.18
CA GLN A 190 -33.35 12.85 -4.54
C GLN A 190 -31.82 12.74 -4.61
N MET A 191 -31.24 13.00 -5.78
CA MET A 191 -29.79 13.00 -5.99
C MET A 191 -29.08 14.01 -5.07
N THR A 192 -29.55 15.26 -5.05
CA THR A 192 -28.97 16.31 -4.18
C THR A 192 -29.13 15.95 -2.71
N GLN A 193 -30.27 15.40 -2.29
CA GLN A 193 -30.45 14.94 -0.92
C GLN A 193 -29.48 13.83 -0.54
N SER A 194 -29.31 12.82 -1.40
CA SER A 194 -28.36 11.71 -1.20
C SER A 194 -26.93 12.22 -1.06
N LEU A 195 -26.51 13.13 -1.96
CA LEU A 195 -25.19 13.75 -1.92
C LEU A 195 -24.92 14.48 -0.61
N LEU A 196 -25.86 15.32 -0.17
CA LEU A 196 -25.73 16.07 1.08
C LEU A 196 -25.65 15.16 2.31
N LEU A 197 -26.41 14.06 2.32
CA LEU A 197 -26.33 13.06 3.40
C LEU A 197 -24.96 12.36 3.42
N SER A 198 -24.44 11.97 2.25
CA SER A 198 -23.11 11.35 2.14
C SER A 198 -21.99 12.28 2.63
N LEU A 199 -22.03 13.54 2.20
CA LEU A 199 -21.06 14.58 2.63
C LEU A 199 -21.14 14.82 4.15
N ALA A 200 -22.36 14.94 4.69
CA ALA A 200 -22.56 15.13 6.13
C ALA A 200 -22.07 13.93 6.95
N ALA A 201 -22.34 12.70 6.50
CA ALA A 201 -21.93 11.48 7.19
C ALA A 201 -20.41 11.39 7.36
N ARG A 202 -19.62 11.68 6.32
CA ARG A 202 -18.16 11.67 6.44
C ARG A 202 -17.62 12.85 7.23
N SER A 203 -18.20 14.04 7.11
CA SER A 203 -17.83 15.18 7.96
C SER A 203 -17.97 14.83 9.45
N GLN A 204 -19.10 14.21 9.84
CA GLN A 204 -19.31 13.74 11.21
C GLN A 204 -18.31 12.67 11.65
N LEU A 205 -18.02 11.68 10.78
CA LEU A 205 -17.02 10.65 11.05
C LEU A 205 -15.61 11.25 11.25
N GLN A 206 -15.26 12.24 10.44
CA GLN A 206 -13.98 12.94 10.55
C GLN A 206 -13.89 13.73 11.87
N GLU A 207 -14.94 14.46 12.25
CA GLU A 207 -14.98 15.16 13.54
C GLU A 207 -14.88 14.21 14.73
N LEU A 208 -15.61 13.10 14.71
CA LEU A 208 -15.54 12.08 15.76
C LEU A 208 -14.11 11.53 15.87
N ARG A 209 -13.46 11.27 14.73
CA ARG A 209 -12.09 10.77 14.68
C ARG A 209 -11.08 11.78 15.23
N GLU A 210 -11.21 13.07 14.91
CA GLU A 210 -10.37 14.12 15.48
C GLU A 210 -10.58 14.26 17.00
N LYS A 211 -11.82 14.15 17.49
CA LYS A 211 -12.12 14.16 18.93
C LYS A 211 -11.56 12.94 19.68
N LEU A 212 -11.51 11.78 19.00
CA LEU A 212 -10.97 10.52 19.52
C LEU A 212 -9.45 10.40 19.33
N ARG A 213 -8.83 11.32 18.61
CA ARG A 213 -7.40 11.32 18.36
C ARG A 213 -6.66 11.47 19.70
N PRO A 214 -5.83 10.51 20.11
CA PRO A 214 -4.94 10.74 21.26
C PRO A 214 -4.04 11.93 20.92
N PRO A 215 -3.77 12.86 21.85
CA PRO A 215 -2.90 14.00 21.60
C PRO A 215 -1.61 13.47 20.98
N ALA A 216 -1.22 14.08 19.85
CA ALA A 216 0.02 13.72 19.17
C ALA A 216 1.11 13.67 20.24
N VAL A 217 1.79 12.52 20.35
CA VAL A 217 2.92 12.38 21.26
C VAL A 217 3.96 13.36 20.75
N ASP A 218 3.97 14.54 21.35
CA ASP A 218 4.99 15.55 21.15
C ASP A 218 6.33 14.86 21.37
N LYS A 219 7.28 15.13 20.48
CA LYS A 219 8.64 14.55 20.55
C LYS A 219 9.41 15.22 21.71
N GLY A 220 8.91 15.05 22.93
CA GLY A 220 9.58 15.36 24.19
C GLY A 220 10.21 14.08 24.77
N PRO A 221 11.15 14.19 25.73
CA PRO A 221 11.93 13.05 26.19
C PRO A 221 11.03 12.04 26.91
N ILE A 222 10.68 10.94 26.22
CA ILE A 222 10.00 9.77 26.81
C ILE A 222 11.04 8.97 27.59
N LEU A 223 11.60 9.62 28.61
CA LEU A 223 12.29 8.97 29.71
C LEU A 223 11.52 9.36 30.96
N LYS A 224 10.68 8.41 31.39
CA LYS A 224 10.15 8.17 32.75
C LYS A 224 8.69 7.74 32.65
N THR A 225 8.49 6.45 32.47
CA THR A 225 7.84 5.62 33.48
C THR A 225 8.17 4.17 33.14
N LYS A 226 8.80 3.48 34.09
CA LYS A 226 8.81 2.02 34.09
C LYS A 226 7.34 1.59 33.98
N PRO A 227 6.92 0.80 32.97
CA PRO A 227 5.51 0.40 32.89
C PRO A 227 5.13 -0.22 34.24
N PRO A 228 3.95 0.12 34.80
CA PRO A 228 3.53 -0.46 36.06
C PRO A 228 3.62 -1.98 35.93
N ALA A 229 4.31 -2.61 36.88
CA ALA A 229 4.64 -4.04 36.88
C ALA A 229 3.43 -5.00 36.82
N ALA A 230 2.21 -4.46 36.68
CA ALA A 230 0.93 -5.15 36.62
C ALA A 230 0.30 -5.19 35.21
N GLN A 231 0.86 -4.54 34.18
CA GLN A 231 0.28 -4.65 32.83
C GLN A 231 0.56 -6.04 32.24
N LYS A 232 -0.51 -6.82 32.02
CA LYS A 232 -0.44 -8.12 31.36
C LYS A 232 0.15 -7.97 29.96
N ASP A 233 0.94 -8.95 29.55
CA ASP A 233 1.43 -9.00 28.17
C ASP A 233 0.40 -9.53 27.18
N ILE A 234 0.70 -9.45 25.88
CA ILE A 234 -0.26 -9.92 24.86
C ILE A 234 -0.64 -11.38 25.10
N LEU A 235 0.31 -12.24 25.50
CA LEU A 235 0.04 -13.64 25.84
C LEU A 235 -0.87 -13.81 27.05
N GLY A 236 -0.84 -12.88 28.00
CA GLY A 236 -1.76 -12.80 29.14
C GLY A 236 -3.13 -12.21 28.80
N VAL A 237 -3.28 -11.56 27.64
CA VAL A 237 -4.55 -11.03 27.13
C VAL A 237 -5.20 -12.00 26.15
N CYS A 238 -4.43 -12.54 25.21
CA CYS A 238 -4.80 -13.52 24.20
C CYS A 238 -3.65 -14.51 23.96
N CYS A 239 -3.90 -15.79 24.21
CA CYS A 239 -2.91 -16.85 23.97
C CYS A 239 -3.20 -17.70 22.73
N ASP A 240 -4.25 -17.38 21.97
CA ASP A 240 -4.62 -18.05 20.73
C ASP A 240 -4.19 -17.20 19.51
N PRO A 241 -3.22 -17.69 18.69
CA PRO A 241 -2.75 -16.97 17.51
C PRO A 241 -3.85 -16.63 16.50
N LEU A 242 -4.82 -17.53 16.31
CA LEU A 242 -5.89 -17.35 15.35
C LEU A 242 -6.83 -16.24 15.81
N VAL A 243 -7.20 -16.23 17.09
CA VAL A 243 -8.05 -15.18 17.67
C VAL A 243 -7.36 -13.82 17.56
N LEU A 244 -6.05 -13.74 17.83
CA LEU A 244 -5.32 -12.49 17.68
C LEU A 244 -5.28 -12.01 16.21
N ALA A 245 -5.02 -12.92 15.26
CA ALA A 245 -5.04 -12.61 13.83
C ALA A 245 -6.43 -12.10 13.38
N GLN A 246 -7.52 -12.70 13.87
CA GLN A 246 -8.89 -12.24 13.61
C GLN A 246 -9.13 -10.81 14.15
N GLN A 247 -8.63 -10.49 15.35
CA GLN A 247 -8.76 -9.13 15.89
C GLN A 247 -7.90 -8.11 15.13
N LEU A 248 -6.71 -8.49 14.66
CA LEU A 248 -5.91 -7.65 13.76
C LEU A 248 -6.66 -7.40 12.46
N THR A 249 -7.25 -8.44 11.85
CA THR A 249 -8.07 -8.30 10.64
C THR A 249 -9.27 -7.37 10.83
N HIS A 250 -9.95 -7.41 11.98
CA HIS A 250 -10.97 -6.43 12.34
C HIS A 250 -10.43 -4.99 12.31
N ILE A 251 -9.30 -4.75 12.97
CA ILE A 251 -8.70 -3.41 13.03
C ILE A 251 -8.27 -2.93 11.64
N GLU A 252 -7.70 -3.81 10.82
CA GLU A 252 -7.30 -3.49 9.44
C GLU A 252 -8.52 -3.13 8.58
N LEU A 253 -9.59 -3.94 8.61
CA LEU A 253 -10.81 -3.68 7.85
C LEU A 253 -11.52 -2.39 8.30
N ASP A 254 -11.58 -2.12 9.62
CA ASP A 254 -12.12 -0.87 10.17
C ASP A 254 -11.31 0.36 9.72
N ARG A 255 -9.99 0.22 9.51
CA ARG A 255 -9.13 1.33 9.04
C ARG A 255 -9.19 1.51 7.53
N VAL A 256 -9.09 0.42 6.77
CA VAL A 256 -9.05 0.45 5.30
C VAL A 256 -10.39 0.87 4.70
N SER A 257 -11.51 0.58 5.37
CA SER A 257 -12.85 1.06 4.98
C SER A 257 -12.99 2.58 5.06
N SER A 258 -12.05 3.28 5.71
CA SER A 258 -12.00 4.74 5.70
C SER A 258 -11.15 5.36 4.59
N ILE A 259 -10.60 4.52 3.71
CA ILE A 259 -9.89 4.95 2.49
C ILE A 259 -10.89 4.96 1.33
N TYR A 260 -10.96 6.09 0.64
CA TYR A 260 -11.83 6.29 -0.50
C TYR A 260 -11.03 6.46 -1.81
N PRO A 261 -11.66 6.32 -2.99
CA PRO A 261 -10.96 6.43 -4.26
C PRO A 261 -10.26 7.78 -4.43
N GLU A 262 -10.88 8.85 -3.92
CA GLU A 262 -10.33 10.22 -3.99
C GLU A 262 -9.05 10.34 -3.15
N ASP A 263 -8.97 9.64 -2.01
CA ASP A 263 -7.75 9.61 -1.19
C ASP A 263 -6.60 8.98 -2.00
N LEU A 264 -6.85 7.88 -2.71
CA LEU A 264 -5.87 7.23 -3.57
C LEU A 264 -5.49 8.09 -4.79
N MET A 265 -6.45 8.84 -5.36
CA MET A 265 -6.16 9.79 -6.45
C MET A 265 -5.31 10.97 -5.99
N GLN A 266 -5.41 11.40 -4.73
CA GLN A 266 -4.51 12.42 -4.18
C GLN A 266 -3.05 11.98 -4.20
N ILE A 267 -2.77 10.67 -4.08
CA ILE A 267 -1.39 10.16 -4.25
C ILE A 267 -0.85 10.57 -5.63
N VAL A 268 -1.65 10.38 -6.67
CA VAL A 268 -1.31 10.74 -8.06
C VAL A 268 -1.18 12.26 -8.20
N SER A 269 -2.07 13.05 -7.60
CA SER A 269 -2.00 14.51 -7.69
C SER A 269 -0.81 15.11 -6.93
N HIS A 270 -0.44 14.55 -5.78
CA HIS A 270 0.74 14.97 -5.03
C HIS A 270 2.04 14.69 -5.80
N MET A 271 2.08 13.61 -6.59
CA MET A 271 3.20 13.29 -7.49
C MET A 271 3.44 14.40 -8.51
N ASP A 272 2.37 14.84 -9.18
CA ASP A 272 2.44 15.88 -10.20
C ASP A 272 2.85 17.25 -9.61
N SER A 273 2.55 17.50 -8.34
CA SER A 273 2.96 18.70 -7.60
C SER A 273 4.45 18.70 -7.27
N LEU A 274 5.01 17.55 -6.88
CA LEU A 274 6.42 17.42 -6.49
C LEU A 274 7.35 17.70 -7.69
N ASP A 275 7.00 17.19 -8.87
CA ASP A 275 7.75 17.38 -10.11
C ASP A 275 7.70 18.83 -10.63
N ASN A 276 6.62 19.57 -10.32
CA ASN A 276 6.37 20.91 -10.85
C ASN A 276 6.76 22.05 -9.89
N HIS A 277 7.38 21.76 -8.73
CA HIS A 277 7.74 22.74 -7.68
C HIS A 277 6.60 23.71 -7.29
N ARG A 278 5.34 23.34 -7.54
CA ARG A 278 4.16 24.13 -7.16
C ARG A 278 3.77 23.74 -5.73
N CYS A 279 4.03 24.66 -4.82
CA CYS A 279 3.98 24.56 -3.37
C CYS A 279 2.80 23.77 -2.76
N ARG A 280 3.11 23.03 -1.69
CA ARG A 280 2.54 23.15 -0.33
C ARG A 280 1.01 23.41 -0.24
N GLY A 281 0.22 22.70 -1.03
CA GLY A 281 -1.24 22.65 -0.90
C GLY A 281 -1.65 21.62 0.15
N ASP A 282 -2.26 22.11 1.23
CA ASP A 282 -2.99 21.42 2.30
C ASP A 282 -2.66 19.93 2.56
N LEU A 283 -1.65 19.67 3.41
CA LEU A 283 -1.32 18.34 3.97
C LEU A 283 -2.50 17.72 4.76
N THR A 284 -3.63 18.41 4.90
CA THR A 284 -4.80 17.98 5.67
C THR A 284 -5.62 16.88 4.98
N LYS A 285 -5.39 16.60 3.69
CA LYS A 285 -6.26 15.72 2.89
C LYS A 285 -5.85 14.23 2.84
N THR A 286 -4.61 13.88 3.18
CA THR A 286 -4.10 12.48 3.16
C THR A 286 -4.24 11.72 4.47
N TYR A 287 -5.02 12.24 5.43
CA TYR A 287 -5.09 11.71 6.80
C TYR A 287 -5.51 10.24 6.89
N SER A 288 -6.44 9.77 6.03
CA SER A 288 -6.87 8.36 6.01
C SER A 288 -5.73 7.42 5.60
N LEU A 289 -4.97 7.80 4.56
CA LEU A 289 -3.82 7.04 4.07
C LEU A 289 -2.68 7.01 5.09
N GLU A 290 -2.35 8.17 5.66
CA GLU A 290 -1.32 8.29 6.70
C GLU A 290 -1.69 7.53 7.97
N ALA A 291 -2.97 7.57 8.38
CA ALA A 291 -3.45 6.82 9.53
C ALA A 291 -3.37 5.31 9.31
N TYR A 292 -3.59 4.84 8.08
CA TYR A 292 -3.47 3.42 7.73
C TYR A 292 -2.01 2.96 7.67
N ASP A 293 -1.13 3.76 7.07
CA ASP A 293 0.32 3.51 7.08
C ASP A 293 0.92 3.56 8.50
N ASN A 294 0.47 4.52 9.33
CA ASN A 294 0.88 4.57 10.73
C ASN A 294 0.48 3.32 11.50
N TRP A 295 -0.67 2.71 11.20
CA TRP A 295 -1.07 1.47 11.85
C TRP A 295 -0.08 0.33 11.60
N PHE A 296 0.42 0.18 10.37
CA PHE A 296 1.47 -0.78 10.03
C PHE A 296 2.72 -0.59 10.90
N ASN A 297 3.18 0.66 11.03
CA ASN A 297 4.35 1.01 11.83
C ASN A 297 4.10 0.78 13.33
N CYS A 298 2.93 1.15 13.84
CA CYS A 298 2.53 0.88 15.22
C CYS A 298 2.52 -0.62 15.53
N LEU A 299 1.94 -1.44 14.65
CA LEU A 299 1.90 -2.89 14.82
C LEU A 299 3.31 -3.50 14.82
N SER A 300 4.17 -3.09 13.88
CA SER A 300 5.57 -3.54 13.81
C SER A 300 6.33 -3.22 15.10
N MET A 301 6.20 -1.99 15.59
CA MET A 301 6.85 -1.54 16.82
C MET A 301 6.25 -2.18 18.07
N LEU A 302 4.94 -2.45 18.09
CA LEU A 302 4.28 -3.18 19.18
C LEU A 302 4.85 -4.60 19.28
N VAL A 303 4.99 -5.32 18.16
CA VAL A 303 5.59 -6.67 18.14
C VAL A 303 7.00 -6.64 18.71
N ALA A 304 7.84 -5.71 18.27
CA ALA A 304 9.19 -5.55 18.83
C ALA A 304 9.17 -5.22 20.33
N THR A 305 8.25 -4.34 20.75
CA THR A 305 8.08 -3.97 22.16
C THR A 305 7.69 -5.18 23.01
N GLU A 306 6.72 -5.97 22.56
CA GLU A 306 6.27 -7.19 23.22
C GLU A 306 7.39 -8.21 23.39
N VAL A 307 8.30 -8.32 22.42
CA VAL A 307 9.45 -9.23 22.51
C VAL A 307 10.54 -8.66 23.44
N CYS A 308 10.96 -7.41 23.23
CA CYS A 308 12.09 -6.81 23.95
C CYS A 308 11.79 -6.53 25.43
N ARG A 309 10.54 -6.24 25.80
CA ARG A 309 10.17 -6.00 27.20
C ARG A 309 10.15 -7.26 28.06
N VAL A 310 10.17 -8.45 27.45
CA VAL A 310 10.15 -9.73 28.18
C VAL A 310 11.53 -10.03 28.73
N VAL A 311 11.65 -9.94 30.06
CA VAL A 311 12.91 -10.19 30.78
C VAL A 311 13.35 -11.66 30.70
N LYS A 312 12.43 -12.61 30.92
CA LYS A 312 12.75 -14.04 30.98
C LYS A 312 12.88 -14.65 29.57
N LYS A 313 14.08 -15.13 29.21
CA LYS A 313 14.37 -15.76 27.91
C LYS A 313 13.34 -16.80 27.46
N LYS A 314 12.92 -17.72 28.33
CA LYS A 314 11.92 -18.76 28.00
C LYS A 314 10.59 -18.15 27.55
N HIS A 315 10.14 -17.09 28.23
CA HIS A 315 8.90 -16.39 27.87
C HIS A 315 9.07 -15.59 26.58
N ARG A 316 10.26 -15.01 26.35
CA ARG A 316 10.59 -14.29 25.12
C ARG A 316 10.61 -15.21 23.90
N THR A 317 11.15 -16.41 24.03
CA THR A 317 11.05 -17.47 23.00
C THR A 317 9.59 -17.79 22.68
N ARG A 318 8.74 -17.96 23.69
CA ARG A 318 7.29 -18.20 23.50
C ARG A 318 6.60 -17.03 22.80
N MET A 319 6.99 -15.78 23.12
CA MET A 319 6.46 -14.57 22.47
C MET A 319 6.77 -14.56 20.96
N LEU A 320 8.01 -14.88 20.58
CA LEU A 320 8.40 -14.98 19.17
C LEU A 320 7.64 -16.10 18.45
N GLU A 321 7.57 -17.31 19.03
CA GLU A 321 6.82 -18.42 18.44
C GLU A 321 5.33 -18.08 18.28
N PHE A 322 4.75 -17.37 19.24
CA PHE A 322 3.37 -16.90 19.17
C PHE A 322 3.17 -15.92 18.00
N PHE A 323 4.01 -14.90 17.85
CA PHE A 323 3.88 -13.96 16.72
C PHE A 323 4.14 -14.60 15.36
N ILE A 324 5.03 -15.60 15.27
CA ILE A 324 5.20 -16.41 14.05
C ILE A 324 3.89 -17.12 13.70
N ASP A 325 3.23 -17.74 14.67
CA ASP A 325 1.94 -18.40 14.45
C ASP A 325 0.84 -17.38 14.10
N VAL A 326 0.82 -16.19 14.72
CA VAL A 326 -0.14 -15.11 14.38
C VAL A 326 0.06 -14.64 12.93
N ALA A 327 1.31 -14.40 12.50
CA ALA A 327 1.60 -13.99 11.13
C ALA A 327 1.16 -15.05 10.11
N ARG A 328 1.32 -16.33 10.43
CA ARG A 328 0.79 -17.43 9.61
C ARG A 328 -0.73 -17.42 9.56
N GLU A 329 -1.43 -17.17 10.66
CA GLU A 329 -2.89 -17.07 10.62
C GLU A 329 -3.36 -15.83 9.84
N CYS A 330 -2.63 -14.71 9.90
CA CYS A 330 -2.86 -13.55 9.03
C CYS A 330 -2.73 -13.94 7.54
N PHE A 331 -1.69 -14.69 7.16
CA PHE A 331 -1.55 -15.23 5.79
C PHE A 331 -2.76 -16.08 5.38
N ASN A 332 -3.18 -17.03 6.24
CA ASN A 332 -4.31 -17.93 5.98
C ASN A 332 -5.63 -17.17 5.80
N ILE A 333 -5.83 -16.08 6.53
CA ILE A 333 -7.01 -15.21 6.43
C ILE A 333 -6.98 -14.37 5.15
N GLY A 334 -5.80 -14.11 4.58
CA GLY A 334 -5.61 -13.13 3.50
C GLY A 334 -5.29 -11.73 4.02
N ASN A 335 -4.90 -11.58 5.29
CA ASN A 335 -4.41 -10.35 5.88
C ASN A 335 -2.89 -10.21 5.70
N PHE A 336 -2.48 -9.84 4.49
CA PHE A 336 -1.06 -9.73 4.16
C PHE A 336 -0.41 -8.49 4.79
N ASN A 337 -1.16 -7.42 5.03
CA ASN A 337 -0.65 -6.20 5.66
C ASN A 337 -0.16 -6.46 7.09
N SER A 338 -1.01 -7.04 7.95
CA SER A 338 -0.62 -7.39 9.33
C SER A 338 0.46 -8.47 9.36
N MET A 339 0.41 -9.45 8.45
CA MET A 339 1.48 -10.45 8.34
C MET A 339 2.83 -9.78 8.12
N MET A 340 2.90 -8.87 7.14
CA MET A 340 4.13 -8.13 6.84
C MET A 340 4.58 -7.27 8.02
N ALA A 341 3.68 -6.55 8.68
CA ALA A 341 4.01 -5.74 9.87
C ALA A 341 4.61 -6.59 11.00
N ILE A 342 4.06 -7.79 11.25
CA ILE A 342 4.58 -8.70 12.28
C ILE A 342 5.99 -9.20 11.92
N ILE A 343 6.22 -9.58 10.65
CA ILE A 343 7.53 -9.99 10.15
C ILE A 343 8.52 -8.82 10.29
N SER A 344 8.14 -7.62 9.86
CA SER A 344 8.95 -6.39 10.00
C SER A 344 9.33 -6.13 11.45
N GLY A 345 8.37 -6.22 12.39
CA GLY A 345 8.63 -6.04 13.82
C GLY A 345 9.65 -7.03 14.39
N MET A 346 9.61 -8.30 13.96
CA MET A 346 10.59 -9.31 14.38
C MET A 346 11.96 -9.15 13.72
N ASN A 347 12.01 -8.54 12.53
CA ASN A 347 13.24 -8.25 11.80
C ASN A 347 13.91 -6.92 12.19
N LEU A 348 13.28 -6.11 13.04
CA LEU A 348 13.92 -4.94 13.64
C LEU A 348 15.19 -5.34 14.38
N SER A 349 16.25 -4.54 14.21
CA SER A 349 17.58 -4.80 14.76
C SER A 349 17.58 -5.13 16.27
N PRO A 350 16.85 -4.41 17.16
CA PRO A 350 16.75 -4.77 18.59
C PRO A 350 16.23 -6.19 18.86
N VAL A 351 15.40 -6.74 17.98
CA VAL A 351 14.85 -8.11 18.09
C VAL A 351 15.77 -9.11 17.39
N ALA A 352 16.18 -8.82 16.16
CA ALA A 352 17.03 -9.70 15.33
C ALA A 352 18.39 -10.00 15.99
N ARG A 353 18.86 -9.11 16.86
CA ARG A 353 20.13 -9.25 17.57
C ARG A 353 20.10 -10.23 18.75
N LEU A 354 18.93 -10.64 19.24
CA LEU A 354 18.75 -11.52 20.41
C LEU A 354 19.11 -13.00 20.12
N LYS A 355 20.36 -13.28 19.73
CA LYS A 355 20.80 -14.57 19.19
C LYS A 355 20.55 -15.73 20.14
N LYS A 356 20.67 -15.52 21.45
CA LYS A 356 20.44 -16.59 22.44
C LYS A 356 18.96 -16.95 22.54
N THR A 357 18.06 -15.99 22.35
CA THR A 357 16.62 -16.25 22.26
C THR A 357 16.29 -16.96 20.95
N TRP A 358 16.75 -16.45 19.81
CA TRP A 358 16.49 -17.03 18.48
C TRP A 358 17.01 -18.47 18.36
N SER A 359 18.11 -18.82 19.03
CA SER A 359 18.61 -20.21 19.08
C SER A 359 17.64 -21.22 19.69
N LYS A 360 16.58 -20.76 20.37
CA LYS A 360 15.54 -21.59 20.98
C LYS A 360 14.21 -21.57 20.24
N VAL A 361 14.05 -20.67 19.27
CA VAL A 361 12.83 -20.55 18.45
C VAL A 361 12.90 -21.55 17.29
N LYS A 362 11.78 -22.20 16.98
CA LYS A 362 11.65 -23.02 15.77
C LYS A 362 11.45 -22.13 14.54
N THR A 363 12.54 -21.76 13.87
CA THR A 363 12.51 -20.74 12.80
C THR A 363 11.90 -21.23 11.49
N ALA A 364 11.76 -22.54 11.23
CA ALA A 364 11.29 -23.04 9.94
C ALA A 364 9.97 -22.42 9.45
N LYS A 365 9.01 -22.15 10.35
CA LYS A 365 7.77 -21.45 10.01
C LYS A 365 8.00 -19.99 9.65
N PHE A 366 8.92 -19.33 10.35
CA PHE A 366 9.30 -17.95 10.11
C PHE A 366 10.04 -17.81 8.77
N ASP A 367 10.97 -18.71 8.49
CA ASP A 367 11.74 -18.72 7.23
C ASP A 367 10.80 -18.84 6.00
N VAL A 368 9.70 -19.62 6.11
CA VAL A 368 8.65 -19.71 5.09
C VAL A 368 7.89 -18.39 4.92
N LEU A 369 7.54 -17.72 6.03
CA LEU A 369 6.87 -16.43 5.99
C LEU A 369 7.76 -15.34 5.38
N GLU A 370 9.05 -15.33 5.72
CA GLU A 370 10.04 -14.44 5.09
C GLU A 370 10.16 -14.71 3.58
N HIS A 371 10.14 -15.99 3.16
CA HIS A 371 10.17 -16.34 1.74
C HIS A 371 8.95 -15.81 0.96
N HIS A 372 7.76 -15.81 1.57
CA HIS A 372 6.59 -15.21 0.95
C HIS A 372 6.72 -13.68 0.76
N MET A 373 7.49 -13.01 1.63
CA MET A 373 7.73 -11.57 1.60
C MET A 373 9.07 -11.17 1.00
N ASP A 374 9.75 -12.11 0.32
CA ASP A 374 11.04 -11.85 -0.30
C ASP A 374 10.92 -10.74 -1.38
N PRO A 375 11.77 -9.70 -1.33
CA PRO A 375 11.68 -8.57 -2.24
C PRO A 375 12.13 -8.88 -3.69
N SER A 376 12.77 -10.03 -3.92
CA SER A 376 13.27 -10.43 -5.24
C SER A 376 12.15 -10.48 -6.27
N SER A 377 12.50 -10.19 -7.52
CA SER A 377 11.55 -10.18 -8.64
C SER A 377 10.29 -9.36 -8.34
N ASN A 378 10.47 -8.22 -7.64
CA ASN A 378 9.41 -7.32 -7.19
C ASN A 378 8.32 -8.04 -6.36
N PHE A 379 8.74 -8.80 -5.35
CA PHE A 379 7.84 -9.52 -4.43
C PHE A 379 6.97 -10.59 -5.14
N CYS A 380 7.56 -11.37 -6.05
CA CYS A 380 6.80 -12.32 -6.88
C CYS A 380 6.02 -13.37 -6.06
N ASN A 381 6.59 -13.84 -4.94
CA ASN A 381 5.95 -14.83 -4.07
C ASN A 381 4.72 -14.25 -3.38
N TYR A 382 4.83 -13.04 -2.83
CA TYR A 382 3.71 -12.30 -2.26
C TYR A 382 2.63 -12.06 -3.32
N ARG A 383 3.02 -11.61 -4.52
CA ARG A 383 2.06 -11.33 -5.60
C ARG A 383 1.30 -12.58 -6.04
N THR A 384 1.96 -13.73 -6.08
CA THR A 384 1.32 -15.03 -6.36
C THR A 384 0.32 -15.40 -5.24
N ALA A 385 0.71 -15.21 -3.98
CA ALA A 385 -0.19 -15.45 -2.84
C ALA A 385 -1.40 -14.50 -2.84
N LEU A 386 -1.19 -13.21 -3.16
CA LEU A 386 -2.25 -12.22 -3.30
C LEU A 386 -3.22 -12.62 -4.42
N GLN A 387 -2.72 -13.01 -5.59
CA GLN A 387 -3.57 -13.49 -6.69
C GLN A 387 -4.43 -14.70 -6.28
N GLY A 388 -3.84 -15.67 -5.56
CA GLY A 388 -4.59 -16.80 -5.02
C GLY A 388 -5.68 -16.37 -4.03
N ALA A 389 -5.40 -15.38 -3.18
CA ALA A 389 -6.40 -14.82 -2.27
C ALA A 389 -7.52 -14.06 -3.01
N THR A 390 -7.18 -13.31 -4.07
CA THR A 390 -8.16 -12.64 -4.93
C THR A 390 -9.08 -13.64 -5.61
N GLN A 391 -8.54 -14.73 -6.17
CA GLN A 391 -9.34 -15.79 -6.78
C GLN A 391 -10.25 -16.47 -5.76
N ARG A 392 -9.73 -16.78 -4.56
CA ARG A 392 -10.52 -17.31 -3.45
C ARG A 392 -11.69 -16.38 -3.07
N SER A 393 -11.46 -15.06 -3.07
CA SER A 393 -12.50 -14.08 -2.77
C SER A 393 -13.60 -14.04 -3.84
N GLN A 394 -13.22 -14.12 -5.12
CA GLN A 394 -14.16 -14.15 -6.25
C GLN A 394 -15.05 -15.40 -6.25
N MET A 395 -14.51 -16.54 -5.82
CA MET A 395 -15.20 -17.83 -5.77
C MET A 395 -15.73 -18.17 -4.36
N ALA A 396 -15.79 -17.19 -3.47
CA ALA A 396 -16.10 -17.39 -2.05
C ALA A 396 -17.52 -17.89 -1.83
N ASN A 397 -17.66 -18.93 -1.01
CA ASN A 397 -18.96 -19.44 -0.53
C ASN A 397 -19.28 -18.95 0.89
N SER A 398 -18.32 -18.30 1.53
CA SER A 398 -18.45 -17.72 2.87
C SER A 398 -17.88 -16.30 2.93
N SER A 399 -18.34 -15.49 3.90
CA SER A 399 -17.81 -14.14 4.14
C SER A 399 -16.32 -14.15 4.51
N ARG A 400 -15.85 -15.20 5.20
CA ARG A 400 -14.43 -15.38 5.55
C ARG A 400 -13.53 -15.45 4.33
N GLU A 401 -13.96 -16.15 3.30
CA GLU A 401 -13.16 -16.34 2.08
C GLU A 401 -13.04 -15.07 1.24
N LYS A 402 -13.90 -14.07 1.49
CA LYS A 402 -13.86 -12.78 0.78
C LYS A 402 -12.72 -11.85 1.23
N ILE A 403 -12.13 -12.11 2.41
CA ILE A 403 -11.11 -11.24 2.99
C ILE A 403 -9.83 -11.29 2.15
N VAL A 404 -9.41 -10.11 1.70
CA VAL A 404 -8.14 -9.83 1.04
C VAL A 404 -7.67 -8.47 1.56
N ILE A 405 -6.55 -8.42 2.27
CA ILE A 405 -5.96 -7.16 2.73
C ILE A 405 -4.52 -7.14 2.20
N PRO A 406 -4.27 -6.41 1.10
CA PRO A 406 -2.95 -6.39 0.47
C PRO A 406 -1.95 -5.63 1.36
N VAL A 407 -0.66 -5.85 1.10
CA VAL A 407 0.40 -4.98 1.64
C VAL A 407 0.24 -3.62 0.98
N PHE A 408 -0.27 -2.65 1.75
CA PHE A 408 -0.72 -1.36 1.24
C PHE A 408 0.39 -0.59 0.53
N ASN A 409 1.61 -0.65 1.06
CA ASN A 409 2.74 0.10 0.50
C ASN A 409 3.20 -0.46 -0.85
N LEU A 410 3.02 -1.76 -1.11
CA LEU A 410 3.27 -2.33 -2.44
C LEU A 410 2.18 -1.94 -3.44
N PHE A 411 0.93 -1.85 -2.99
CA PHE A 411 -0.17 -1.33 -3.80
C PHE A 411 0.06 0.14 -4.20
N VAL A 412 0.41 1.00 -3.24
CA VAL A 412 0.76 2.41 -3.51
C VAL A 412 1.96 2.53 -4.45
N LYS A 413 2.98 1.68 -4.27
CA LYS A 413 4.14 1.59 -5.17
C LYS A 413 3.73 1.24 -6.60
N ASP A 414 2.77 0.33 -6.78
CA ASP A 414 2.29 -0.04 -8.12
C ASP A 414 1.55 1.11 -8.80
N ILE A 415 0.71 1.86 -8.07
CA ILE A 415 0.06 3.08 -8.59
C ILE A 415 1.11 4.14 -8.98
N TYR A 416 2.13 4.33 -8.14
CA TYR A 416 3.24 5.23 -8.43
C TYR A 416 3.92 4.90 -9.77
N PHE A 417 4.30 3.63 -9.98
CA PHE A 417 4.99 3.23 -11.20
C PHE A 417 4.08 3.36 -12.42
N LEU A 418 2.80 2.99 -12.33
CA LEU A 418 1.83 3.22 -13.41
C LEU A 418 1.73 4.70 -13.78
N HIS A 419 1.77 5.59 -12.78
CA HIS A 419 1.74 7.03 -12.99
C HIS A 419 3.01 7.55 -13.66
N LYS A 420 4.19 7.09 -13.23
CA LYS A 420 5.48 7.57 -13.74
C LYS A 420 5.86 7.01 -15.11
N ILE A 421 5.47 5.77 -15.42
CA ILE A 421 5.83 5.12 -16.68
C ILE A 421 5.04 5.68 -17.87
N HIS A 422 3.81 6.13 -17.64
CA HIS A 422 2.92 6.62 -18.70
C HIS A 422 2.69 8.13 -18.60
N THR A 423 2.70 8.84 -19.73
CA THR A 423 2.36 10.26 -19.79
C THR A 423 0.85 10.47 -19.70
N ASN A 424 0.42 11.60 -19.12
CA ASN A 424 -1.00 12.01 -19.06
C ASN A 424 -1.56 12.29 -20.46
N HIS A 425 -0.72 12.82 -21.36
CA HIS A 425 -1.04 13.10 -22.74
C HIS A 425 -0.12 12.36 -23.70
N LEU A 426 -0.67 11.92 -24.82
CA LEU A 426 0.08 11.40 -25.96
C LEU A 426 0.78 12.55 -26.72
N PRO A 427 1.76 12.27 -27.59
CA PRO A 427 2.48 13.32 -28.35
C PRO A 427 1.59 14.21 -29.22
N ASN A 428 0.40 13.75 -29.59
CA ASN A 428 -0.62 14.51 -30.33
C ASN A 428 -1.51 15.39 -29.42
N GLY A 429 -1.23 15.47 -28.12
CA GLY A 429 -2.01 16.23 -27.14
C GLY A 429 -3.23 15.49 -26.57
N HIS A 430 -3.60 14.32 -27.12
CA HIS A 430 -4.74 13.54 -26.62
C HIS A 430 -4.50 13.04 -25.20
N ILE A 431 -5.57 12.94 -24.41
CA ILE A 431 -5.58 12.26 -23.12
C ILE A 431 -5.24 10.79 -23.33
N ASN A 432 -4.32 10.25 -22.52
CA ASN A 432 -3.94 8.84 -22.55
C ASN A 432 -4.88 7.99 -21.67
N PHE A 433 -6.04 7.58 -22.22
CA PHE A 433 -7.03 6.81 -21.44
C PHE A 433 -6.51 5.45 -21.00
N LYS A 434 -5.55 4.85 -21.71
CA LYS A 434 -4.94 3.58 -21.28
C LYS A 434 -4.32 3.71 -19.89
N LYS A 435 -3.56 4.78 -19.64
CA LYS A 435 -2.97 5.07 -18.31
C LYS A 435 -4.04 5.15 -17.23
N PHE A 436 -5.05 5.99 -17.44
CA PHE A 436 -6.10 6.22 -16.45
C PHE A 436 -6.94 4.96 -16.21
N TRP A 437 -7.18 4.16 -17.24
CA TRP A 437 -7.86 2.87 -17.12
C TRP A 437 -7.05 1.87 -16.28
N GLU A 438 -5.74 1.77 -16.49
CA GLU A 438 -4.88 0.88 -15.69
C GLU A 438 -4.83 1.29 -14.21
N ILE A 439 -4.72 2.59 -13.91
CA ILE A 439 -4.77 3.12 -12.54
C ILE A 439 -6.16 2.87 -11.92
N SER A 440 -7.22 3.21 -12.66
CA SER A 440 -8.61 3.00 -12.22
C SER A 440 -8.89 1.53 -11.91
N ARG A 441 -8.39 0.61 -12.73
CA ARG A 441 -8.52 -0.84 -12.50
C ARG A 441 -7.92 -1.26 -11.16
N GLN A 442 -6.72 -0.76 -10.83
CA GLN A 442 -6.06 -1.08 -9.55
C GLN A 442 -6.83 -0.51 -8.35
N ILE A 443 -7.25 0.76 -8.45
CA ILE A 443 -8.06 1.41 -7.41
C ILE A 443 -9.37 0.64 -7.21
N HIS A 444 -10.08 0.32 -8.29
CA HIS A 444 -11.34 -0.40 -8.22
C HIS A 444 -11.17 -1.76 -7.54
N GLU A 445 -10.16 -2.54 -7.93
CA GLU A 445 -9.85 -3.83 -7.30
C GLU A 445 -9.61 -3.68 -5.79
N PHE A 446 -8.79 -2.70 -5.37
CA PHE A 446 -8.58 -2.40 -3.95
C PHE A 446 -9.88 -2.04 -3.22
N MET A 447 -10.71 -1.19 -3.82
CA MET A 447 -11.98 -0.75 -3.22
C MET A 447 -12.98 -1.91 -3.07
N THR A 448 -12.92 -2.96 -3.90
CA THR A 448 -13.77 -4.15 -3.67
C THR A 448 -13.42 -4.85 -2.35
N TRP A 449 -12.14 -4.83 -1.96
CA TRP A 449 -11.67 -5.49 -0.75
C TRP A 449 -11.98 -4.69 0.52
N THR A 450 -12.06 -3.36 0.42
CA THR A 450 -12.37 -2.49 1.58
C THR A 450 -13.82 -2.57 2.03
N GLN A 451 -14.72 -3.09 1.19
CA GLN A 451 -16.15 -3.23 1.47
C GLN A 451 -16.51 -4.56 2.18
N VAL A 452 -15.52 -5.39 2.50
CA VAL A 452 -15.75 -6.66 3.18
C VAL A 452 -15.98 -6.43 4.67
N GLU A 453 -17.16 -6.78 5.17
CA GLU A 453 -17.42 -6.83 6.61
C GLU A 453 -16.64 -7.97 7.26
N CYS A 454 -16.00 -7.68 8.40
CA CYS A 454 -15.22 -8.67 9.11
C CYS A 454 -16.14 -9.72 9.77
N PRO A 455 -16.05 -11.02 9.40
CA PRO A 455 -16.98 -12.05 9.85
C PRO A 455 -16.62 -12.68 11.20
N PHE A 456 -15.53 -12.24 11.83
CA PHE A 456 -15.06 -12.79 13.09
C PHE A 456 -15.76 -12.14 14.27
N GLU A 457 -15.81 -12.81 15.42
CA GLU A 457 -16.35 -12.20 16.64
C GLU A 457 -15.40 -11.10 17.15
N LYS A 458 -15.95 -9.99 17.62
CA LYS A 458 -15.19 -8.84 18.11
C LYS A 458 -14.85 -9.00 19.60
N ASP A 459 -13.57 -9.13 19.93
CA ASP A 459 -13.09 -9.12 21.32
C ASP A 459 -12.56 -7.73 21.68
N LYS A 460 -13.38 -6.97 22.42
CA LYS A 460 -13.06 -5.59 22.83
C LYS A 460 -11.82 -5.51 23.73
N LYS A 461 -11.54 -6.54 24.53
CA LYS A 461 -10.39 -6.54 25.45
C LYS A 461 -9.09 -6.69 24.68
N ILE A 462 -9.07 -7.60 23.70
CA ILE A 462 -7.90 -7.79 22.83
C ILE A 462 -7.68 -6.54 21.98
N GLN A 463 -8.74 -6.00 21.36
CA GLN A 463 -8.62 -4.79 20.55
C GLN A 463 -8.18 -3.57 21.36
N SER A 464 -8.73 -3.38 22.56
CA SER A 464 -8.29 -2.31 23.46
C SER A 464 -6.81 -2.44 23.78
N TYR A 465 -6.31 -3.66 24.06
CA TYR A 465 -4.89 -3.87 24.26
C TYR A 465 -4.07 -3.53 23.00
N LEU A 466 -4.43 -4.07 21.84
CA LEU A 466 -3.71 -3.82 20.58
C LEU A 466 -3.62 -2.32 20.22
N LEU A 467 -4.67 -1.55 20.54
CA LEU A 467 -4.75 -0.13 20.19
C LEU A 467 -4.13 0.81 21.24
N THR A 468 -3.91 0.36 22.47
CA THR A 468 -3.47 1.23 23.59
C THR A 468 -2.23 0.74 24.32
N ALA A 469 -1.72 -0.46 23.99
CA ALA A 469 -0.50 -0.98 24.59
C ALA A 469 0.67 0.01 24.36
N PRO A 470 1.53 0.21 25.37
CA PRO A 470 2.66 1.11 25.23
C PRO A 470 3.64 0.56 24.18
N ILE A 471 4.03 1.42 23.25
CA ILE A 471 5.02 1.12 22.20
C ILE A 471 6.32 1.81 22.59
N TYR A 472 7.43 1.07 22.59
CA TYR A 472 8.75 1.62 22.87
C TYR A 472 9.25 2.46 21.69
N SER A 473 9.98 3.53 21.98
CA SER A 473 10.80 4.18 20.96
C SER A 473 11.91 3.23 20.50
N GLU A 474 12.51 3.52 19.34
CA GLU A 474 13.65 2.75 18.83
C GLU A 474 14.78 2.67 19.87
N GLU A 475 15.09 3.79 20.53
CA GLU A 475 16.12 3.84 21.58
C GLU A 475 15.74 2.94 22.77
N ALA A 476 14.48 2.99 23.23
CA ALA A 476 13.98 2.17 24.32
C ALA A 476 13.98 0.67 23.97
N LEU A 477 13.69 0.30 22.71
CA LEU A 477 13.83 -1.07 22.23
C LEU A 477 15.28 -1.56 22.32
N PHE A 478 16.25 -0.74 21.88
CA PHE A 478 17.66 -1.09 22.00
C PHE A 478 18.11 -1.23 23.46
N VAL A 479 17.66 -0.35 24.36
CA VAL A 479 17.93 -0.50 25.81
C VAL A 479 17.41 -1.84 26.32
N ALA A 480 16.12 -2.12 26.09
CA ALA A 480 15.49 -3.36 26.56
C ALA A 480 16.13 -4.62 25.93
N SER A 481 16.59 -4.51 24.67
CA SER A 481 17.34 -5.57 23.99
C SER A 481 18.69 -5.83 24.65
N PHE A 482 19.50 -4.79 24.91
CA PHE A 482 20.80 -4.95 25.57
C PHE A 482 20.69 -5.40 27.03
N GLU A 483 19.66 -4.97 27.76
CA GLU A 483 19.35 -5.48 29.10
C GLU A 483 18.96 -6.97 29.08
N SER A 484 18.25 -7.38 28.03
CA SER A 484 17.84 -8.78 27.82
C SER A 484 19.00 -9.69 27.40
N GLU A 485 19.84 -9.21 26.49
CA GLU A 485 21.04 -9.88 25.97
C GLU A 485 22.14 -8.84 25.72
N GLY A 486 23.15 -8.84 26.61
CA GLY A 486 24.27 -7.91 26.52
C GLY A 486 25.03 -7.98 25.19
N PRO A 487 25.82 -6.94 24.87
CA PRO A 487 26.49 -6.81 23.57
C PRO A 487 27.49 -7.95 23.32
N GLU A 488 27.44 -8.53 22.12
CA GLU A 488 28.21 -9.73 21.78
C GLU A 488 29.54 -9.40 21.08
N ASN A 489 29.64 -8.25 20.42
CA ASN A 489 30.81 -7.83 19.64
C ASN A 489 31.23 -6.37 19.95
N HIS A 490 32.38 -5.94 19.41
CA HIS A 490 32.91 -4.60 19.66
C HIS A 490 31.99 -3.48 19.17
N MET A 491 31.37 -3.63 17.99
CA MET A 491 30.44 -2.63 17.46
C MET A 491 29.24 -2.45 18.38
N GLU A 492 28.62 -3.55 18.84
CA GLU A 492 27.50 -3.50 19.77
C GLU A 492 27.90 -2.91 21.13
N LYS A 493 29.12 -3.21 21.62
CA LYS A 493 29.63 -2.59 22.85
C LYS A 493 29.72 -1.08 22.71
N ASP A 494 30.14 -0.58 21.56
CA ASP A 494 30.26 0.85 21.30
C ASP A 494 28.89 1.51 21.08
N SER A 495 27.98 0.87 20.33
CA SER A 495 26.58 1.29 20.23
C SER A 495 25.90 1.38 21.60
N TRP A 496 26.11 0.38 22.47
CA TRP A 496 25.58 0.37 23.83
C TRP A 496 26.14 1.49 24.69
N LYS A 497 27.46 1.76 24.62
CA LYS A 497 28.07 2.90 25.32
C LYS A 497 27.48 4.22 24.84
N THR A 498 27.39 4.43 23.52
CA THR A 498 26.83 5.65 22.92
C THR A 498 25.39 5.85 23.38
N LEU A 499 24.56 4.81 23.30
CA LEU A 499 23.17 4.87 23.74
C LEU A 499 23.08 5.24 25.23
N ARG A 500 23.88 4.60 26.09
CA ARG A 500 23.91 4.90 27.52
C ARG A 500 24.36 6.33 27.80
N THR A 501 25.37 6.83 27.10
CA THR A 501 25.83 8.22 27.22
C THR A 501 24.75 9.22 26.80
N THR A 502 24.07 8.97 25.67
CA THR A 502 22.96 9.82 25.22
C THR A 502 21.82 9.85 26.23
N LEU A 503 21.48 8.72 26.84
CA LEU A 503 20.44 8.64 27.86
C LEU A 503 20.84 9.35 29.16
N LEU A 504 22.11 9.22 29.58
CA LEU A 504 22.65 9.92 30.75
C LEU A 504 22.68 11.44 30.55
N ASN A 505 23.00 11.91 29.34
CA ASN A 505 23.04 13.34 29.02
C ASN A 505 21.64 13.98 28.92
N ARG A 506 20.57 13.17 28.80
CA ARG A 506 19.17 13.61 28.74
C ARG A 506 18.45 13.53 30.11
N ALA A 507 19.06 12.91 31.12
CA ALA A 507 18.50 12.67 32.44
C ALA A 507 18.91 13.76 33.43
#